data_AF-A0A530Z0B4-F1
#
_entry.id   AF-A0A530Z0B4-F1
#
_cell.length_a   1.000
_cell.length_b   1.000
_cell.length_c   1.000
_cell.angle_alpha   90.00
_cell.angle_beta   90.00
_cell.angle_gamma   90.00
#
_symmetry.space_group_name_H-M   'P 1'
#
loop_
_entity.id
_entity.type
_entity.pdbx_description
1 polymer ?
#
loop_
_entity_poly.entity_id
_entity_poly.type
_entity_poly.pdbx_seq_one_letter_code
_entity_poly.pdbx_strand_id
1 'polypeptide(L)'
;TPFCATLSRTVVDARRAGIFLRRETRNLPPAAPAVNNALWDGRRRITLGDEPGAFLIAPLGAARAARQAIAENGTPPSLVRAALAAEPVLWRASEHPGDSPMSPGMAVCPVVAPFARFLPSFDLAPAGSVAALIGAPRLPAPPFGGHTAG
;
A
#
# COMPACT_ATOMS: atom_id res chain seq x y z
N THR A 1 5.53 10.57 -27.12
CA THR A 1 6.47 9.90 -26.20
C THR A 1 5.72 9.50 -24.95
N PRO A 2 5.93 8.30 -24.37
CA PRO A 2 5.37 7.99 -23.06
C PRO A 2 5.96 8.94 -22.02
N PHE A 3 5.12 9.46 -21.12
CA PHE A 3 5.57 10.30 -20.01
C PHE A 3 5.88 9.41 -18.81
N CYS A 4 7.06 9.58 -18.23
CA CYS A 4 7.49 8.88 -17.02
C CYS A 4 8.18 9.89 -16.11
N ALA A 5 7.62 10.10 -14.92
CA ALA A 5 8.17 10.99 -13.92
C ALA A 5 8.05 10.38 -12.52
N THR A 6 8.81 10.94 -11.58
CA THR A 6 8.84 10.52 -10.19
C THR A 6 8.44 11.66 -9.27
N LEU A 7 7.48 11.43 -8.38
CA LEU A 7 7.01 12.38 -7.37
C LEU A 7 6.97 11.69 -6.01
N SER A 8 7.77 12.13 -5.05
CA SER A 8 7.74 11.60 -3.67
C SER A 8 7.78 10.07 -3.59
N ARG A 9 8.65 9.45 -4.42
CA ARG A 9 8.85 7.99 -4.54
C ARG A 9 7.68 7.23 -5.21
N THR A 10 6.77 7.94 -5.88
CA THR A 10 5.76 7.39 -6.78
C THR A 10 6.19 7.63 -8.22
N VAL A 11 6.22 6.57 -9.03
CA VAL A 11 6.33 6.69 -10.49
C VAL A 11 4.95 6.96 -11.06
N VAL A 12 4.86 8.00 -11.88
CA VAL A 12 3.73 8.31 -12.75
C VAL A 12 4.13 7.90 -14.16
N ASP A 13 3.47 6.88 -14.71
CA ASP A 13 3.70 6.37 -16.07
C ASP A 13 2.41 6.55 -16.88
N ALA A 14 2.44 7.43 -17.89
CA ALA A 14 1.30 7.67 -18.77
C ALA A 14 1.49 6.95 -20.10
N ARG A 15 0.50 6.13 -20.44
CA ARG A 15 0.44 5.32 -21.67
C ARG A 15 -0.90 5.52 -22.35
N ARG A 16 -1.04 5.00 -23.56
CA ARG A 16 -2.33 4.95 -24.27
C ARG A 16 -3.44 4.28 -23.42
N ALA A 17 -3.07 3.31 -22.60
CA ALA A 17 -3.99 2.57 -21.73
C ALA A 17 -4.42 3.35 -20.46
N GLY A 18 -3.78 4.49 -20.15
CA GLY A 18 -4.11 5.29 -18.97
C GLY A 18 -2.88 5.82 -18.23
N ILE A 19 -3.13 6.39 -17.06
CA ILE A 19 -2.12 6.89 -16.13
C ILE A 19 -1.99 5.88 -14.98
N PHE A 20 -0.77 5.44 -14.74
CA PHE A 20 -0.46 4.44 -13.72
C PHE A 20 0.40 5.04 -12.62
N LEU A 21 -0.02 4.84 -11.38
CA LEU A 21 0.73 5.22 -10.19
C LEU A 21 1.28 3.95 -9.53
N ARG A 22 2.58 3.91 -9.29
CA ARG A 22 3.20 2.83 -8.52
C ARG A 22 4.27 3.35 -7.59
N ARG A 23 4.50 2.63 -6.50
CA ARG A 23 5.65 2.86 -5.63
C ARG A 23 6.95 2.53 -6.39
N GLU A 24 7.96 3.38 -6.26
CA GLU A 24 9.32 3.07 -6.72
C GLU A 24 9.95 1.98 -5.84
N THR A 25 10.98 1.29 -6.35
CA THR A 25 11.74 0.32 -5.54
C THR A 25 12.84 0.96 -4.70
N ARG A 26 13.21 2.21 -5.00
CA ARG A 26 14.23 2.95 -4.24
C ARG A 26 13.77 3.19 -2.81
N ASN A 27 14.70 2.98 -1.87
CA ASN A 27 14.53 3.22 -0.43
C ASN A 27 13.29 2.52 0.13
N LEU A 28 13.03 1.30 -0.31
CA LEU A 28 12.09 0.42 0.37
C LEU A 28 12.74 -0.13 1.65
N PRO A 29 11.97 -0.34 2.73
CA PRO A 29 12.52 -0.92 3.95
C PRO A 29 13.14 -2.30 3.67
N PRO A 30 14.31 -2.63 4.25
CA PRO A 30 14.84 -3.99 4.21
C PRO A 30 13.93 -4.95 4.99
N ALA A 31 14.23 -6.24 4.91
CA ALA A 31 13.56 -7.23 5.73
C ALA A 31 13.76 -6.93 7.22
N ALA A 32 12.65 -6.89 7.97
CA ALA A 32 12.65 -6.57 9.39
C ALA A 32 11.49 -7.28 10.11
N PRO A 33 11.55 -7.41 11.45
CA PRO A 33 10.39 -7.82 12.24
C PRO A 33 9.18 -6.93 11.95
N ALA A 34 8.04 -7.56 11.69
CA ALA A 34 6.78 -6.85 11.53
C ALA A 34 6.28 -6.39 12.90
N VAL A 35 5.79 -5.16 12.96
CA VAL A 35 5.25 -4.56 14.18
C VAL A 35 3.77 -4.31 13.96
N ASN A 36 2.94 -4.76 14.90
CA ASN A 36 1.49 -4.58 14.82
C ASN A 36 1.13 -3.08 14.78
N ASN A 37 0.20 -2.72 13.90
CA ASN A 37 -0.27 -1.36 13.63
C ASN A 37 0.81 -0.37 13.11
N ALA A 38 2.00 -0.85 12.76
CA ALA A 38 3.05 0.01 12.21
C ALA A 38 2.78 0.39 10.75
N LEU A 39 3.32 1.55 10.36
CA LEU A 39 3.44 1.95 8.96
C LEU A 39 4.76 1.45 8.41
N TRP A 40 4.72 0.63 7.37
CA TRP A 40 5.93 -0.04 6.85
C TRP A 40 6.85 0.90 6.06
N ASP A 41 6.35 1.55 5.00
CA ASP A 41 7.09 2.54 4.22
C ASP A 41 6.41 3.93 4.21
N GLY A 42 5.44 4.10 5.11
CA GLY A 42 4.53 5.24 5.18
C GLY A 42 3.25 5.09 4.34
N ARG A 43 3.12 4.03 3.53
CA ARG A 43 1.95 3.82 2.63
C ARG A 43 1.12 2.60 2.96
N ARG A 44 1.66 1.69 3.78
CA ARG A 44 1.01 0.43 4.18
C ARG A 44 0.96 0.33 5.70
N ARG A 45 -0.24 0.13 6.27
CA ARG A 45 -0.45 -0.20 7.68
C ARG A 45 -0.59 -1.72 7.83
N ILE A 46 0.16 -2.26 8.79
CA ILE A 46 0.22 -3.71 9.03
C ILE A 46 -0.60 -4.03 10.27
N THR A 47 -1.50 -5.02 10.17
CA THR A 47 -2.20 -5.62 11.30
C THR A 47 -1.75 -7.07 11.40
N LEU A 48 -1.31 -7.51 12.58
CA LEU A 48 -0.89 -8.90 12.81
C LEU A 48 -1.99 -9.75 13.46
N GLY A 49 -3.15 -9.15 13.78
CA GLY A 49 -4.21 -9.82 14.53
C GLY A 49 -3.72 -10.29 15.91
N ASP A 50 -4.39 -11.31 16.44
CA ASP A 50 -4.00 -12.01 17.66
C ASP A 50 -3.07 -13.22 17.38
N GLU A 51 -2.46 -13.26 16.19
CA GLU A 51 -1.62 -14.37 15.79
C GLU A 51 -0.33 -14.43 16.63
N PRO A 52 -0.07 -15.57 17.31
CA PRO A 52 1.16 -15.74 18.06
C PRO A 52 2.35 -15.92 17.10
N GLY A 53 3.50 -15.34 17.46
CA GLY A 53 4.78 -15.60 16.81
C GLY A 53 5.44 -14.39 16.17
N ALA A 54 6.66 -14.60 15.68
CA ALA A 54 7.46 -13.57 15.02
C ALA A 54 7.18 -13.58 13.51
N PHE A 55 6.78 -12.41 12.99
CA PHE A 55 6.58 -12.20 11.56
C PHE A 55 7.67 -11.28 11.01
N LEU A 56 8.04 -11.53 9.76
CA LEU A 56 8.96 -10.67 9.00
C LEU A 56 8.20 -9.99 7.86
N ILE A 57 8.60 -8.76 7.56
CA ILE A 57 8.06 -7.96 6.47
C ILE A 57 9.19 -7.42 5.59
N ALA A 58 9.00 -7.48 4.27
CA ALA A 58 9.93 -6.97 3.26
C ALA A 58 9.19 -6.70 1.94
N PRO A 59 9.82 -6.04 0.95
CA PRO A 59 9.26 -5.98 -0.38
C PRO A 59 9.23 -7.36 -1.03
N LEU A 60 8.22 -7.63 -1.85
CA LEU A 60 8.14 -8.87 -2.65
C LEU A 60 9.40 -9.06 -3.51
N GLY A 61 9.89 -7.96 -4.09
CA GLY A 61 11.05 -7.93 -4.95
C GLY A 61 10.77 -8.38 -6.39
N ALA A 62 11.63 -7.95 -7.31
CA ALA A 62 11.43 -8.15 -8.75
C ALA A 62 11.39 -9.63 -9.17
N ALA A 63 12.24 -10.47 -8.57
CA ALA A 63 12.33 -11.90 -8.91
C ALA A 63 11.03 -12.66 -8.60
N ARG A 64 10.41 -12.40 -7.45
CA ARG A 64 9.12 -13.01 -7.08
C ARG A 64 7.96 -12.37 -7.84
N ALA A 65 7.97 -11.03 -8.01
CA ALA A 65 6.95 -10.34 -8.80
C ALA A 65 6.88 -10.82 -10.26
N ALA A 66 8.02 -11.21 -10.85
CA ALA A 66 8.04 -11.77 -12.20
C ALA A 66 7.29 -13.10 -12.35
N ARG A 67 7.14 -13.85 -11.26
CA ARG A 67 6.46 -15.16 -11.22
C ARG A 67 4.96 -15.05 -10.89
N GLN A 68 4.48 -13.86 -10.52
CA GLN A 68 3.07 -13.67 -10.18
C GLN A 68 2.20 -13.70 -11.43
N ALA A 69 1.05 -14.38 -11.31
CA ALA A 69 0.00 -14.31 -12.32
C ALA A 69 -0.57 -12.87 -12.38
N ILE A 70 -0.85 -12.39 -13.58
CA ILE A 70 -1.34 -11.03 -13.82
C ILE A 70 -2.69 -11.12 -14.50
N ALA A 71 -3.68 -10.41 -13.97
CA ALA A 71 -5.01 -10.35 -14.56
C ALA A 71 -4.97 -9.67 -15.95
N GLU A 72 -5.74 -10.21 -16.90
CA GLU A 72 -5.88 -9.67 -18.25
C GLU A 72 -6.90 -8.51 -18.29
N ASN A 73 -6.61 -7.43 -17.55
CA ASN A 73 -7.50 -6.28 -17.41
C ASN A 73 -7.06 -5.05 -18.22
N GLY A 74 -6.17 -5.22 -19.19
CA GLY A 74 -5.61 -4.13 -20.01
C GLY A 74 -4.48 -3.34 -19.35
N THR A 75 -4.14 -3.59 -18.09
CA THR A 75 -2.97 -2.99 -17.44
C THR A 75 -1.69 -3.61 -18.01
N PRO A 76 -0.69 -2.82 -18.46
CA PRO A 76 0.55 -3.37 -18.97
C PRO A 76 1.26 -4.28 -17.94
N PRO A 77 1.58 -5.54 -18.30
CA PRO A 77 2.16 -6.51 -17.35
C PRO A 77 3.46 -6.03 -16.69
N SER A 78 4.28 -5.25 -17.42
CA SER A 78 5.50 -4.67 -16.87
C SER A 78 5.24 -3.69 -15.72
N LEU A 79 4.14 -2.93 -15.79
CA LEU A 79 3.74 -2.01 -14.71
C LEU A 79 3.19 -2.77 -13.51
N VAL A 80 2.40 -3.83 -13.74
CA VAL A 80 1.90 -4.68 -12.66
C VAL A 80 3.06 -5.31 -11.90
N ARG A 81 4.03 -5.93 -12.59
CA ARG A 81 5.21 -6.52 -11.94
C ARG A 81 6.05 -5.49 -11.19
N ALA A 82 6.23 -4.30 -11.77
CA ALA A 82 6.97 -3.23 -11.12
C ALA A 82 6.26 -2.70 -9.86
N ALA A 83 4.92 -2.65 -9.86
CA ALA A 83 4.14 -2.31 -8.67
C ALA A 83 4.24 -3.43 -7.62
N LEU A 84 3.99 -4.68 -8.00
CA LEU A 84 4.08 -5.85 -7.12
C LEU A 84 5.45 -5.98 -6.45
N ALA A 85 6.54 -5.70 -7.16
CA ALA A 85 7.89 -5.76 -6.60
C ALA A 85 8.10 -4.83 -5.39
N ALA A 86 7.33 -3.75 -5.30
CA ALA A 86 7.38 -2.78 -4.20
C ALA A 86 6.33 -3.04 -3.11
N GLU A 87 5.40 -3.98 -3.33
CA GLU A 87 4.42 -4.35 -2.32
C GLU A 87 5.06 -5.12 -1.17
N PRO A 88 4.63 -4.90 0.08
CA PRO A 88 5.08 -5.70 1.20
C PRO A 88 4.54 -7.12 1.09
N VAL A 89 5.40 -8.06 1.50
CA VAL A 89 5.01 -9.42 1.85
C VAL A 89 5.30 -9.65 3.32
N LEU A 90 4.41 -10.40 3.96
CA LEU A 90 4.48 -10.77 5.36
C LEU A 90 4.54 -12.30 5.43
N TRP A 91 5.43 -12.84 6.27
CA TRP A 91 5.57 -14.29 6.46
C TRP A 91 6.05 -14.59 7.88
N ARG A 92 5.86 -15.82 8.37
CA ARG A 92 6.43 -16.20 9.67
C ARG A 92 7.94 -16.27 9.58
N ALA A 93 8.66 -15.90 10.63
CA ALA A 93 10.12 -15.93 10.65
C ALA A 93 10.71 -17.34 10.39
N SER A 94 9.92 -18.40 10.61
CA SER A 94 10.28 -19.80 10.32
C SER A 94 10.07 -20.23 8.86
N GLU A 95 9.49 -19.38 8.02
CA GLU A 95 9.08 -19.66 6.64
C GLU A 95 9.84 -18.75 5.65
N HIS A 96 9.67 -18.98 4.33
CA HIS A 96 10.16 -18.05 3.32
C HIS A 96 9.08 -17.03 2.91
N PRO A 97 9.48 -15.86 2.36
CA PRO A 97 8.52 -14.86 1.89
C PRO A 97 7.60 -15.43 0.80
N GLY A 98 6.30 -15.43 1.09
CA GLY A 98 5.24 -15.88 0.18
C GLY A 98 4.83 -17.35 0.33
N ASP A 99 5.38 -18.08 1.31
CA ASP A 99 5.07 -19.51 1.52
C ASP A 99 3.70 -19.74 2.17
N SER A 100 3.26 -18.83 3.05
CA SER A 100 1.97 -18.95 3.76
C SER A 100 1.01 -17.80 3.43
N PRO A 101 -0.28 -18.09 3.23
CA PRO A 101 -1.31 -17.06 3.16
C PRO A 101 -1.40 -16.31 4.50
N MET A 102 -1.81 -15.03 4.46
CA MET A 102 -2.07 -14.27 5.68
C MET A 102 -3.18 -14.94 6.49
N SER A 103 -2.95 -15.08 7.79
CA SER A 103 -3.95 -15.63 8.71
C SER A 103 -5.14 -14.67 8.85
N PRO A 104 -6.35 -15.17 9.19
CA PRO A 104 -7.50 -14.33 9.47
C PRO A 104 -7.16 -13.27 10.54
N GLY A 105 -7.45 -11.99 10.25
CA GLY A 105 -7.12 -10.87 11.14
C GLY A 105 -5.77 -10.20 10.85
N MET A 106 -4.91 -10.82 10.04
CA MET A 106 -3.74 -10.15 9.49
C MET A 106 -4.11 -9.37 8.24
N ALA A 107 -3.58 -8.15 8.10
CA ALA A 107 -3.85 -7.31 6.94
C ALA A 107 -2.72 -6.34 6.63
N VAL A 108 -2.55 -6.05 5.33
CA VAL A 108 -1.70 -4.97 4.85
C VAL A 108 -2.55 -3.99 4.07
N CYS A 109 -3.01 -2.93 4.74
CA CYS A 109 -3.93 -1.96 4.17
C CYS A 109 -3.18 -0.73 3.64
N PRO A 110 -3.56 -0.17 2.48
CA PRO A 110 -3.06 1.14 2.08
C PRO A 110 -3.49 2.21 3.08
N VAL A 111 -2.66 3.23 3.23
CA VAL A 111 -2.98 4.43 4.01
C VAL A 111 -2.77 5.67 3.15
N VAL A 112 -3.61 6.68 3.38
CA VAL A 112 -3.40 8.00 2.81
C VAL A 112 -2.46 8.79 3.72
N ALA A 113 -1.15 8.72 3.48
CA ALA A 113 -0.19 9.60 4.15
C ALA A 113 -0.15 10.95 3.39
N PRO A 114 -0.40 12.10 4.04
CA PRO A 114 -0.11 12.43 5.45
C PRO A 114 -1.25 12.21 6.47
N PHE A 115 -2.47 11.94 6.00
CA PHE A 115 -3.67 11.85 6.82
C PHE A 115 -3.72 10.66 7.79
N ALA A 116 -2.83 9.68 7.61
CA ALA A 116 -2.72 8.52 8.49
C ALA A 116 -2.38 8.86 9.95
N ARG A 117 -1.79 10.04 10.21
CA ARG A 117 -1.47 10.53 11.57
C ARG A 117 -2.36 11.68 12.00
N PHE A 118 -2.64 12.61 11.09
CA PHE A 118 -3.48 13.78 11.35
C PHE A 118 -4.24 14.16 10.09
N LEU A 119 -5.56 14.21 10.18
CA LEU A 119 -6.46 14.59 9.09
C LEU A 119 -7.27 15.81 9.53
N PRO A 120 -6.93 17.02 9.09
CA PRO A 120 -7.73 18.19 9.39
C PRO A 120 -9.08 18.12 8.67
N SER A 121 -10.10 18.77 9.24
CA SER A 121 -11.47 18.72 8.71
C SER A 121 -11.58 19.22 7.28
N PHE A 122 -10.81 20.24 6.90
CA PHE A 122 -10.82 20.78 5.53
C PHE A 122 -10.27 19.79 4.50
N ASP A 123 -9.49 18.79 4.91
CA ASP A 123 -8.92 17.75 4.03
C ASP A 123 -9.76 16.47 3.94
N LEU A 124 -10.90 16.39 4.64
CA LEU A 124 -11.73 15.16 4.68
C LEU A 124 -12.17 14.70 3.29
N ALA A 125 -12.67 15.62 2.47
CA ALA A 125 -13.14 15.32 1.12
C ALA A 125 -12.00 14.82 0.21
N PRO A 126 -10.87 15.54 0.04
CA PRO A 126 -9.77 15.04 -0.79
C PRO A 126 -9.16 13.75 -0.23
N ALA A 127 -9.03 13.61 1.10
CA ALA A 127 -8.56 12.39 1.74
C ALA A 127 -9.46 11.18 1.40
N GLY A 128 -10.78 11.37 1.41
CA GLY A 128 -11.76 10.34 1.10
C GLY A 128 -11.66 9.88 -0.35
N SER A 129 -11.51 10.81 -1.29
CA SER A 129 -11.32 10.49 -2.72
C SER A 129 -10.02 9.71 -2.96
N VAL A 130 -8.92 10.10 -2.31
CA VAL A 130 -7.65 9.36 -2.42
C VAL A 130 -7.78 7.98 -1.79
N ALA A 131 -8.46 7.85 -0.64
CA ALA A 131 -8.70 6.57 0.00
C ALA A 131 -9.46 5.61 -0.92
N ALA A 132 -10.53 6.08 -1.56
CA ALA A 132 -11.29 5.30 -2.54
C ALA A 132 -10.42 4.86 -3.73
N LEU A 133 -9.61 5.78 -4.27
CA LEU A 133 -8.73 5.49 -5.42
C LEU A 133 -7.70 4.40 -5.14
N ILE A 134 -7.12 4.38 -3.93
CA ILE A 134 -6.07 3.42 -3.55
C ILE A 134 -6.62 2.17 -2.84
N GLY A 135 -7.94 2.08 -2.65
CA GLY A 135 -8.59 0.99 -1.91
C GLY A 135 -8.26 1.00 -0.41
N ALA A 136 -8.02 2.17 0.19
CA ALA A 136 -7.80 2.29 1.63
C ALA A 136 -9.12 2.22 2.41
N PRO A 137 -9.09 1.82 3.70
CA PRO A 137 -10.26 1.87 4.56
C PRO A 137 -10.91 3.26 4.59
N ARG A 138 -12.24 3.30 4.75
CA ARG A 138 -12.99 4.55 4.86
C ARG A 138 -12.49 5.36 6.06
N LEU A 139 -12.37 6.66 5.86
CA LEU A 139 -11.99 7.60 6.91
C LEU A 139 -13.07 7.68 8.00
N PRO A 140 -12.68 7.86 9.27
CA PRO A 140 -13.64 8.05 10.35
C PRO A 140 -14.46 9.32 10.11
N ALA A 141 -15.70 9.31 10.59
CA ALA A 141 -16.53 10.51 10.59
C ALA A 141 -15.91 11.58 11.53
N PRO A 142 -16.11 12.87 11.24
CA PRO A 142 -15.69 13.94 12.15
C PRO A 142 -16.35 13.76 13.51
N PRO A 143 -15.61 13.99 14.62
CA PRO A 143 -16.17 13.85 15.97
C PRO A 143 -17.28 14.88 16.26
N PHE A 144 -17.28 16.02 15.56
CA PHE A 144 -18.31 17.04 15.67
C PHE A 144 -18.94 17.31 14.29
N GLY A 145 -20.15 16.81 14.08
CA GLY A 145 -20.95 17.13 12.90
C GLY A 145 -21.87 18.30 13.18
N GLY A 146 -21.75 19.40 12.44
CA GLY A 146 -22.87 20.36 12.31
C GLY A 146 -22.72 21.77 12.90
N HIS A 147 -21.53 22.37 13.00
CA HIS A 147 -21.41 23.75 13.52
C HIS A 147 -21.77 24.88 12.53
N THR A 148 -22.36 24.57 11.36
CA THR A 148 -22.85 25.58 10.41
C THR A 148 -24.30 26.02 10.64
N ALA A 149 -24.88 25.72 11.81
CA ALA A 149 -26.11 26.35 12.28
C ALA A 149 -25.74 27.49 13.24
N GLY A 150 -25.47 28.67 12.68
CA GLY A 150 -25.20 29.90 13.41
C GLY A 150 -25.41 31.09 12.50
#